data_AF-A0A8T3DKB2-F1
#
_entry.id   AF-A0A8T3DKB2-F1
#
_cell.length_a   1.000
_cell.length_b   1.000
_cell.length_c   1.000
_cell.angle_alpha   90.00
_cell.angle_beta   90.00
_cell.angle_gamma   90.00
#
_symmetry.space_group_name_H-M   'P 1'
#
loop_
_entity.id
_entity.type
_entity.pdbx_description
1 polymer ?
#
loop_
_entity_poly.entity_id
_entity_poly.type
_entity_poly.pdbx_seq_one_letter_code
_entity_poly.pdbx_strand_id
1 'polypeptide(L)'
;MADEEAEQDRCAQSATSAAIVALRERLQELATSLKDSPDTPEQSASQYCQDFCQTLVEYAGRWRIEQDPLPLVEVYTVALLSYAHAAPCLSSQCENVSIVLERLVLSCVELLLSLPEHIPVTLWEEFQSSVKAAHTLLQENGISQLHMLHVVAQESGVWSHAMLSAILSKETAETEKVNEFLALEGPVLLEMRTKHLIKENQVEKAALLAKACSEYPGFEGKGHFKQTYLVCLCATAAQEPLMQELSKVDCRDALEMICNLESDGDDKGALCLCSAFLTRQLLQGDMYCAWELTLFWSKLLKRLESSAQAFLDRCRQMSLLSKTVYHILFLIKVIQSEMENVGLPVCIELCIRALQMESDDSRNTKATICKTISCLLPSDLEVKRACQLTEFLLEPTVDSYYAVETLYNEPDQKFEEESLPVPNSLRCELLLVFKTQWPFDPEFWDWKTLKRHCLALMGEEASIVSSIDELNDSENPEGADDEEILKGNDVYKDQSSLVIELSGMHKRT
;
A
#
# COMPACT_ATOMS: atom_id res chain seq x y z
N MET A 1 29.23 -34.66 31.36
CA MET A 1 29.10 -33.55 30.39
C MET A 1 29.35 -34.05 28.97
N ALA A 2 30.57 -34.25 28.47
CA ALA A 2 30.77 -34.71 27.07
C ALA A 2 30.24 -36.13 26.76
N ASP A 3 30.37 -37.09 27.69
CA ASP A 3 29.80 -38.45 27.51
C ASP A 3 28.28 -38.49 27.69
N GLU A 4 27.70 -37.57 28.46
CA GLU A 4 26.24 -37.49 28.67
C GLU A 4 25.52 -36.83 27.49
N GLU A 5 26.13 -35.81 26.85
CA GLU A 5 25.64 -35.24 25.58
C GLU A 5 25.71 -36.29 24.46
N ALA A 6 26.81 -37.05 24.37
CA ALA A 6 26.97 -38.08 23.34
C ALA A 6 25.98 -39.26 23.50
N GLU A 7 25.60 -39.63 24.72
CA GLU A 7 24.55 -40.64 24.96
C GLU A 7 23.14 -40.10 24.67
N GLN A 8 22.86 -38.83 24.98
CA GLN A 8 21.59 -38.18 24.66
C GLN A 8 21.38 -38.06 23.15
N ASP A 9 22.41 -37.66 22.39
CA ASP A 9 22.36 -37.58 20.92
C ASP A 9 22.09 -38.93 20.27
N ARG A 10 22.69 -40.01 20.78
CA ARG A 10 22.44 -41.37 20.28
C ARG A 10 21.01 -41.85 20.58
N CYS A 11 20.49 -41.53 21.75
CA CYS A 11 19.12 -41.87 22.13
C CYS A 11 18.09 -41.11 21.26
N ALA A 12 18.36 -39.84 20.96
CA ALA A 12 17.52 -39.03 20.08
C ALA A 12 17.52 -39.56 18.63
N GLN A 13 18.70 -39.88 18.08
CA GLN A 13 18.82 -40.46 16.73
C GLN A 13 18.09 -41.81 16.62
N SER A 14 18.18 -42.66 17.65
CA SER A 14 17.45 -43.93 17.69
C SER A 14 15.94 -43.74 17.74
N ALA A 15 15.44 -42.73 18.45
CA ALA A 15 14.00 -42.43 18.52
C ALA A 15 13.47 -41.88 17.19
N THR A 16 14.26 -41.04 16.50
CA THR A 16 13.93 -40.52 15.18
C THR A 16 13.81 -41.65 14.16
N SER A 17 14.82 -42.52 14.08
CA SER A 17 14.79 -43.66 13.15
C SER A 17 13.58 -44.57 13.38
N ALA A 18 13.24 -44.86 14.63
CA ALA A 18 12.05 -45.65 14.98
C ALA A 18 10.74 -44.98 14.52
N ALA A 19 10.63 -43.65 14.66
CA ALA A 19 9.48 -42.90 14.21
C ALA A 19 9.32 -42.92 12.67
N ILE A 20 10.42 -42.82 11.91
CA ILE A 20 10.39 -42.89 10.44
C ILE A 20 9.98 -44.29 9.96
N VAL A 21 10.42 -45.36 10.64
CA VAL A 21 9.99 -46.73 10.34
C VAL A 21 8.49 -46.90 10.59
N ALA A 22 8.01 -46.44 11.74
CA ALA A 22 6.58 -46.50 12.08
C ALA A 22 5.70 -45.70 11.09
N LEU A 23 6.16 -44.54 10.62
CA LEU A 23 5.49 -43.78 9.56
C LEU A 23 5.36 -44.60 8.28
N ARG A 24 6.46 -45.24 7.85
CA ARG A 24 6.47 -46.06 6.63
C ARG A 24 5.48 -47.22 6.72
N GLU A 25 5.47 -47.94 7.84
CA GLU A 25 4.53 -49.03 8.09
C GLU A 25 3.08 -48.52 8.05
N ARG A 26 2.80 -47.40 8.72
CA ARG A 26 1.45 -46.83 8.76
C ARG A 26 0.95 -46.41 7.39
N LEU A 27 1.78 -45.72 6.59
CA LEU A 27 1.41 -45.33 5.22
C LEU A 27 1.24 -46.55 4.30
N GLN A 28 1.98 -47.63 4.54
CA GLN A 28 1.83 -48.88 3.80
C GLN A 28 0.51 -49.58 4.15
N GLU A 29 0.09 -49.58 5.42
CA GLU A 29 -1.23 -50.08 5.85
C GLU A 29 -2.39 -49.32 5.19
N LEU A 30 -2.26 -47.99 5.03
CA LEU A 30 -3.25 -47.18 4.31
C LEU A 30 -3.32 -47.58 2.84
N ALA A 31 -2.18 -47.79 2.19
CA ALA A 31 -2.12 -48.20 0.78
C ALA A 31 -2.68 -49.61 0.56
N THR A 32 -2.51 -50.54 1.52
CA THR A 32 -3.15 -51.86 1.45
C THR A 32 -4.66 -51.77 1.68
N SER A 33 -5.10 -50.97 2.65
CA SER A 33 -6.53 -50.77 2.93
C SER A 33 -7.27 -50.14 1.74
N LEU A 34 -6.61 -49.24 1.01
CA LEU A 34 -7.13 -48.67 -0.23
C LEU A 34 -7.38 -49.74 -1.31
N LYS A 35 -6.49 -50.73 -1.44
CA LYS A 35 -6.60 -51.81 -2.44
C LYS A 35 -7.70 -52.82 -2.10
N ASP A 36 -7.91 -53.08 -0.82
CA ASP A 36 -8.86 -54.07 -0.31
C ASP A 36 -10.23 -53.46 0.04
N SER A 37 -10.42 -52.16 -0.22
CA SER A 37 -11.65 -51.43 0.15
C SER A 37 -12.88 -51.94 -0.62
N PRO A 38 -14.00 -52.21 0.07
CA PRO A 38 -15.27 -52.55 -0.58
C PRO A 38 -16.05 -51.31 -1.08
N ASP A 39 -15.62 -50.10 -0.70
CA ASP A 39 -16.31 -48.85 -1.02
C ASP A 39 -16.08 -48.41 -2.47
N THR A 40 -16.79 -47.35 -2.90
CA THR A 40 -16.56 -46.82 -4.26
C THR A 40 -15.13 -46.28 -4.40
N PRO A 41 -14.55 -46.27 -5.62
CA PRO A 41 -13.19 -45.77 -5.83
C PRO A 41 -12.99 -44.31 -5.38
N GLU A 42 -14.04 -43.49 -5.48
CA GLU A 42 -14.03 -42.09 -5.05
C GLU A 42 -14.03 -41.95 -3.52
N GLN A 43 -14.90 -42.71 -2.83
CA GLN A 43 -14.97 -42.71 -1.36
C GLN A 43 -13.68 -43.24 -0.75
N SER A 44 -13.15 -44.33 -1.30
CA SER A 44 -11.88 -44.93 -0.86
C SER A 44 -10.70 -43.98 -1.07
N ALA A 45 -10.64 -43.28 -2.21
CA ALA A 45 -9.61 -42.29 -2.47
C ALA A 45 -9.69 -41.09 -1.52
N SER A 46 -10.91 -40.61 -1.23
CA SER A 46 -11.13 -39.51 -0.28
C SER A 46 -10.71 -39.89 1.14
N GLN A 47 -11.11 -41.09 1.60
CA GLN A 47 -10.73 -41.60 2.92
C GLN A 47 -9.21 -41.78 3.03
N TYR A 48 -8.57 -42.36 2.02
CA TYR A 48 -7.11 -42.47 1.96
C TYR A 48 -6.43 -41.09 2.07
N CYS A 49 -6.90 -40.09 1.32
CA CYS A 49 -6.35 -38.73 1.37
C CYS A 49 -6.46 -38.11 2.77
N GLN A 50 -7.60 -38.32 3.44
CA GLN A 50 -7.83 -37.83 4.81
C GLN A 50 -6.89 -38.51 5.81
N ASP A 51 -6.82 -39.84 5.79
CA ASP A 51 -5.99 -40.62 6.71
C ASP A 51 -4.49 -40.40 6.47
N PHE A 52 -4.10 -40.22 5.21
CA PHE A 52 -2.75 -39.85 4.80
C PHE A 52 -2.35 -38.50 5.39
N CYS A 53 -3.20 -37.47 5.22
CA CYS A 53 -2.96 -36.14 5.79
C CYS A 53 -2.89 -36.19 7.33
N GLN A 54 -3.80 -36.92 7.98
CA GLN A 54 -3.80 -37.06 9.43
C GLN A 54 -2.50 -37.71 9.93
N THR A 55 -2.09 -38.80 9.28
CA THR A 55 -0.83 -39.50 9.60
C THR A 55 0.37 -38.56 9.39
N LEU A 56 0.42 -37.86 8.26
CA LEU A 56 1.53 -36.95 7.98
C LEU A 56 1.63 -35.82 9.01
N VAL A 57 0.51 -35.21 9.40
CA VAL A 57 0.48 -34.14 10.41
C VAL A 57 0.93 -34.68 11.78
N GLU A 58 0.51 -35.88 12.17
CA GLU A 58 0.92 -36.50 13.43
C GLU A 58 2.44 -36.71 13.50
N TYR A 59 3.04 -37.24 12.43
CA TYR A 59 4.47 -37.54 12.41
C TYR A 59 5.32 -36.30 12.18
N ALA A 60 4.94 -35.42 11.24
CA ALA A 60 5.64 -34.16 11.03
C ALA A 60 5.59 -33.26 12.28
N GLY A 61 4.50 -33.29 13.04
CA GLY A 61 4.36 -32.52 14.28
C GLY A 61 5.31 -32.92 15.42
N ARG A 62 6.08 -34.01 15.28
CA ARG A 62 7.07 -34.44 16.28
C ARG A 62 8.35 -33.61 16.26
N TRP A 63 8.63 -32.89 15.17
CA TRP A 63 9.82 -32.06 15.02
C TRP A 63 9.44 -30.62 14.68
N ARG A 64 10.23 -29.66 15.18
CA ARG A 64 10.08 -28.24 14.84
C ARG A 64 11.11 -27.87 13.80
N ILE A 65 10.66 -27.26 12.70
CA ILE A 65 11.53 -26.80 11.59
C ILE A 65 12.70 -25.93 12.11
N GLU A 66 12.44 -25.06 13.08
CA GLU A 66 13.43 -24.15 13.66
C GLU A 66 14.53 -24.84 14.47
N GLN A 67 14.27 -26.06 15.00
CA GLN A 67 15.17 -26.75 15.93
C GLN A 67 15.88 -27.92 15.27
N ASP A 68 15.13 -28.77 14.57
CA ASP A 68 15.66 -29.96 13.93
C ASP A 68 14.85 -30.28 12.65
N PRO A 69 15.19 -29.65 11.51
CA PRO A 69 14.44 -29.82 10.26
C PRO A 69 14.83 -31.07 9.46
N LEU A 70 15.98 -31.71 9.77
CA LEU A 70 16.48 -32.85 8.99
C LEU A 70 15.57 -34.08 9.05
N PRO A 71 15.02 -34.50 10.21
CA PRO A 71 14.05 -35.59 10.28
C PRO A 71 12.80 -35.35 9.43
N LEU A 72 12.39 -34.09 9.28
CA LEU A 72 11.24 -33.74 8.45
C LEU A 72 11.51 -34.03 6.97
N VAL A 73 12.76 -33.91 6.50
CA VAL A 73 13.12 -34.30 5.13
C VAL A 73 12.84 -35.79 4.93
N GLU A 74 13.21 -36.65 5.88
CA GLU A 74 12.89 -38.09 5.84
C GLU A 74 11.38 -38.35 5.86
N VAL A 75 10.63 -37.64 6.72
CA VAL A 75 9.17 -37.72 6.78
C VAL A 75 8.54 -37.42 5.42
N TYR A 76 8.91 -36.29 4.78
CA TYR A 76 8.40 -35.93 3.47
C TYR A 76 8.88 -36.88 2.37
N THR A 77 10.12 -37.39 2.46
CA THR A 77 10.66 -38.39 1.53
C THR A 77 9.80 -39.64 1.52
N VAL A 78 9.49 -40.18 2.70
CA VAL A 78 8.65 -41.36 2.87
C VAL A 78 7.22 -41.06 2.39
N ALA A 79 6.67 -39.90 2.77
CA ALA A 79 5.31 -39.51 2.39
C ALA A 79 5.14 -39.39 0.85
N LEU A 80 6.07 -38.71 0.17
CA LEU A 80 6.06 -38.55 -1.29
C LEU A 80 6.13 -39.90 -2.01
N LEU A 81 7.06 -40.77 -1.57
CA LEU A 81 7.22 -42.08 -2.18
C LEU A 81 6.01 -42.98 -1.92
N SER A 82 5.48 -43.00 -0.70
CA SER A 82 4.27 -43.77 -0.37
C SER A 82 3.05 -43.29 -1.15
N TYR A 83 2.88 -41.98 -1.29
CA TYR A 83 1.79 -41.41 -2.10
C TYR A 83 1.91 -41.81 -3.57
N ALA A 84 3.12 -41.74 -4.14
CA ALA A 84 3.37 -42.14 -5.52
C ALA A 84 3.06 -43.62 -5.79
N HIS A 85 3.31 -44.51 -4.82
CA HIS A 85 2.94 -45.93 -4.93
C HIS A 85 1.43 -46.18 -4.81
N ALA A 86 0.71 -45.34 -4.06
CA ALA A 86 -0.74 -45.44 -3.93
C ALA A 86 -1.49 -44.80 -5.11
N ALA A 87 -0.87 -43.83 -5.79
CA ALA A 87 -1.47 -43.07 -6.89
C ALA A 87 -2.18 -43.88 -7.98
N PRO A 88 -1.66 -45.04 -8.47
CA PRO A 88 -2.36 -45.86 -9.45
C PRO A 88 -3.72 -46.40 -8.99
N CYS A 89 -3.93 -46.50 -7.67
CA CYS A 89 -5.17 -47.00 -7.07
C CYS A 89 -6.14 -45.88 -6.69
N LEU A 90 -5.74 -44.61 -6.83
CA LEU A 90 -6.57 -43.46 -6.49
C LEU A 90 -7.43 -43.04 -7.69
N SER A 91 -8.71 -42.78 -7.44
CA SER A 91 -9.63 -42.31 -8.47
C SER A 91 -9.30 -40.88 -8.89
N SER A 92 -9.13 -40.64 -10.19
CA SER A 92 -8.95 -39.30 -10.76
C SER A 92 -10.19 -38.40 -10.62
N GLN A 93 -11.34 -38.97 -10.27
CA GLN A 93 -12.58 -38.23 -10.01
C GLN A 93 -12.59 -37.55 -8.63
N CYS A 94 -11.68 -37.95 -7.73
CA CYS A 94 -11.59 -37.38 -6.40
C CYS A 94 -10.66 -36.16 -6.39
N GLU A 95 -11.22 -34.96 -6.16
CA GLU A 95 -10.47 -33.69 -6.12
C GLU A 95 -9.36 -33.70 -5.05
N ASN A 96 -9.59 -34.40 -3.93
CA ASN A 96 -8.63 -34.51 -2.83
C ASN A 96 -7.28 -35.11 -3.27
N VAL A 97 -7.27 -35.97 -4.29
CA VAL A 97 -6.04 -36.62 -4.77
C VAL A 97 -5.06 -35.61 -5.35
N SER A 98 -5.53 -34.64 -6.12
CA SER A 98 -4.66 -33.59 -6.66
C SER A 98 -4.27 -32.59 -5.57
N ILE A 99 -5.22 -32.19 -4.73
CA ILE A 99 -5.01 -31.17 -3.69
C ILE A 99 -3.99 -31.65 -2.65
N VAL A 100 -4.08 -32.90 -2.19
CA VAL A 100 -3.15 -33.46 -1.19
C VAL A 100 -1.75 -33.53 -1.75
N LEU A 101 -1.59 -33.99 -3.00
CA LEU A 101 -0.27 -34.05 -3.63
C LEU A 101 0.33 -32.66 -3.82
N GLU A 102 -0.44 -31.70 -4.31
CA GLU A 102 0.03 -30.32 -4.49
C GLU A 102 0.47 -29.71 -3.16
N ARG A 103 -0.32 -29.85 -2.09
CA ARG A 103 0.05 -29.37 -0.75
C ARG A 103 1.27 -30.09 -0.18
N LEU A 104 1.39 -31.39 -0.42
CA LEU A 104 2.55 -32.18 0.00
C LEU A 104 3.83 -31.68 -0.67
N VAL A 105 3.77 -31.42 -1.98
CA VAL A 105 4.88 -30.86 -2.76
C VAL A 105 5.26 -29.48 -2.22
N LEU A 106 4.29 -28.57 -2.08
CA LEU A 106 4.55 -27.21 -1.59
C LEU A 106 5.13 -27.20 -0.16
N SER A 107 4.57 -28.01 0.75
CA SER A 107 5.06 -28.09 2.13
C SER A 107 6.49 -28.64 2.19
N CYS A 108 6.81 -29.62 1.34
CA CYS A 108 8.16 -30.15 1.23
C CYS A 108 9.12 -29.08 0.69
N VAL A 109 8.75 -28.33 -0.35
CA VAL A 109 9.58 -27.23 -0.88
C VAL A 109 9.81 -26.14 0.18
N GLU A 110 8.79 -25.77 0.95
CA GLU A 110 8.92 -24.78 2.02
C GLU A 110 9.91 -25.24 3.11
N LEU A 111 9.84 -26.51 3.52
CA LEU A 111 10.82 -27.11 4.42
C LEU A 111 12.23 -27.04 3.80
N LEU A 112 12.37 -27.49 2.56
CA LEU A 112 13.65 -27.54 1.84
C LEU A 112 14.31 -26.16 1.77
N LEU A 113 13.54 -25.11 1.47
CA LEU A 113 14.05 -23.74 1.44
C LEU A 113 14.58 -23.27 2.80
N SER A 114 14.00 -23.79 3.89
CA SER A 114 14.34 -23.47 5.28
C SER A 114 15.44 -24.35 5.88
N LEU A 115 16.05 -25.24 5.10
CA LEU A 115 17.13 -26.10 5.57
C LEU A 115 18.44 -25.31 5.82
N PRO A 116 19.28 -25.78 6.76
CA PRO A 116 20.60 -25.20 6.96
C PRO A 116 21.49 -25.39 5.71
N GLU A 117 22.55 -24.57 5.60
CA GLU A 117 23.49 -24.60 4.46
C GLU A 117 24.16 -25.97 4.25
N HIS A 118 24.27 -26.79 5.31
CA HIS A 118 24.88 -28.10 5.27
C HIS A 118 23.85 -29.20 5.52
N ILE A 119 23.42 -29.85 4.44
CA ILE A 119 22.59 -31.05 4.48
C ILE A 119 23.52 -32.27 4.40
N PRO A 120 23.35 -33.29 5.27
CA PRO A 120 24.11 -34.52 5.15
C PRO A 120 23.96 -35.16 3.76
N VAL A 121 25.09 -35.48 3.12
CA VAL A 121 25.11 -36.00 1.73
C VAL A 121 24.25 -37.26 1.60
N THR A 122 24.31 -38.16 2.58
CA THR A 122 23.52 -39.41 2.59
C THR A 122 22.01 -39.13 2.60
N LEU A 123 21.56 -38.17 3.42
CA LEU A 123 20.16 -37.78 3.50
C LEU A 123 19.69 -37.15 2.18
N TRP A 124 20.54 -36.31 1.57
CA TRP A 124 20.22 -35.69 0.28
C TRP A 124 20.15 -36.73 -0.84
N GLU A 125 21.10 -37.65 -0.95
CA GLU A 125 21.10 -38.71 -1.97
C GLU A 125 19.88 -39.63 -1.85
N GLU A 126 19.44 -39.95 -0.62
CA GLU A 126 18.22 -40.71 -0.37
C GLU A 126 16.96 -39.93 -0.80
N PHE A 127 16.90 -38.65 -0.47
CA PHE A 127 15.83 -37.75 -0.93
C PHE A 127 15.78 -37.68 -2.46
N GLN A 128 16.91 -37.46 -3.13
CA GLN A 128 17.00 -37.39 -4.59
C GLN A 128 16.53 -38.68 -5.26
N SER A 129 16.98 -39.83 -4.75
CA SER A 129 16.60 -41.14 -5.28
C SER A 129 15.10 -41.40 -5.12
N SER A 130 14.55 -41.03 -3.97
CA SER A 130 13.12 -41.22 -3.66
C SER A 130 12.23 -40.29 -4.47
N VAL A 131 12.59 -39.00 -4.62
CA VAL A 131 11.86 -38.05 -5.46
C VAL A 131 11.92 -38.45 -6.92
N LYS A 132 13.07 -38.92 -7.42
CA LYS A 132 13.19 -39.43 -8.78
C LYS A 132 12.28 -40.63 -9.02
N ALA A 133 12.26 -41.61 -8.10
CA ALA A 133 11.37 -42.77 -8.19
C ALA A 133 9.89 -42.38 -8.14
N ALA A 134 9.52 -41.51 -7.20
CA ALA A 134 8.16 -40.98 -7.07
C ALA A 134 7.73 -40.22 -8.33
N HIS A 135 8.63 -39.43 -8.93
CA HIS A 135 8.35 -38.67 -10.15
C HIS A 135 8.09 -39.60 -11.33
N THR A 136 8.90 -40.64 -11.52
CA THR A 136 8.67 -41.64 -12.58
C THR A 136 7.31 -42.33 -12.41
N LEU A 137 6.99 -42.79 -11.20
CA LEU A 137 5.70 -43.44 -10.91
C LEU A 137 4.51 -42.52 -11.17
N LEU A 138 4.59 -41.25 -10.77
CA LEU A 138 3.51 -40.28 -10.98
C LEU A 138 3.35 -39.91 -12.46
N GLN A 139 4.46 -39.74 -13.19
CA GLN A 139 4.45 -39.45 -14.63
C GLN A 139 3.84 -40.59 -15.45
N GLU A 140 4.10 -41.84 -15.10
CA GLU A 140 3.46 -43.01 -15.73
C GLU A 140 1.92 -42.99 -15.58
N ASN A 141 1.41 -42.32 -14.54
CA ASN A 141 -0.01 -42.10 -14.30
C ASN A 141 -0.52 -40.73 -14.81
N GLY A 142 0.30 -39.97 -15.53
CA GLY A 142 -0.06 -38.65 -16.07
C GLY A 142 -0.09 -37.51 -15.04
N ILE A 143 0.50 -37.71 -13.85
CA ILE A 143 0.52 -36.75 -12.75
C ILE A 143 1.87 -35.99 -12.78
N SER A 144 1.82 -34.66 -13.00
CA SER A 144 3.02 -33.81 -13.20
C SER A 144 3.35 -32.90 -12.01
N GLN A 145 2.53 -32.89 -10.96
CA GLN A 145 2.63 -32.00 -9.81
C GLN A 145 3.99 -32.10 -9.08
N LEU A 146 4.70 -33.24 -9.18
CA LEU A 146 6.01 -33.45 -8.55
C LEU A 146 7.18 -32.83 -9.34
N HIS A 147 6.95 -32.26 -10.53
CA HIS A 147 8.01 -31.74 -11.38
C HIS A 147 8.91 -30.72 -10.68
N MET A 148 8.33 -29.82 -9.87
CA MET A 148 9.06 -28.80 -9.11
C MET A 148 10.10 -29.40 -8.16
N LEU A 149 9.70 -30.38 -7.34
CA LEU A 149 10.61 -31.08 -6.43
C LEU A 149 11.64 -31.91 -7.20
N HIS A 150 11.23 -32.49 -8.34
CA HIS A 150 12.16 -33.21 -9.19
C HIS A 150 13.28 -32.30 -9.71
N VAL A 151 12.96 -31.08 -10.16
CA VAL A 151 13.95 -30.08 -10.59
C VAL A 151 14.90 -29.72 -9.44
N VAL A 152 14.37 -29.40 -8.25
CA VAL A 152 15.19 -29.08 -7.06
C VAL A 152 16.11 -30.25 -6.68
N ALA A 153 15.59 -31.49 -6.77
CA ALA A 153 16.33 -32.69 -6.43
C ALA A 153 17.43 -33.05 -7.46
N GLN A 154 17.47 -32.44 -8.65
CA GLN A 154 18.60 -32.69 -9.58
C GLN A 154 19.89 -32.00 -9.12
N GLU A 155 19.78 -30.97 -8.30
CA GLU A 155 20.90 -30.19 -7.80
C GLU A 155 21.48 -30.77 -6.50
N SER A 156 22.71 -30.37 -6.17
CA SER A 156 23.39 -30.74 -4.92
C SER A 156 22.77 -30.11 -3.66
N GLY A 157 21.81 -29.21 -3.84
CA GLY A 157 21.12 -28.52 -2.77
C GLY A 157 20.12 -27.52 -3.33
N VAL A 158 19.23 -27.06 -2.45
CA VAL A 158 18.08 -26.23 -2.85
C VAL A 158 18.53 -24.91 -3.46
N TRP A 159 19.63 -24.31 -2.99
CA TRP A 159 20.15 -23.03 -3.50
C TRP A 159 21.36 -23.19 -4.43
N SER A 160 21.75 -24.42 -4.77
CA SER A 160 23.04 -24.72 -5.40
C SER A 160 23.09 -24.52 -6.91
N HIS A 161 21.96 -24.28 -7.59
CA HIS A 161 21.93 -24.12 -9.03
C HIS A 161 22.83 -22.94 -9.46
N ALA A 162 23.75 -23.18 -10.40
CA ALA A 162 24.76 -22.19 -10.78
C ALA A 162 24.15 -20.89 -11.31
N MET A 163 23.09 -20.98 -12.12
CA MET A 163 22.37 -19.79 -12.62
C MET A 163 21.66 -19.03 -11.50
N LEU A 164 21.10 -19.73 -10.51
CA LEU A 164 20.49 -19.05 -9.37
C LEU A 164 21.56 -18.27 -8.60
N SER A 165 22.69 -18.91 -8.30
CA SER A 165 23.81 -18.27 -7.60
C SER A 165 24.33 -17.03 -8.35
N ALA A 166 24.45 -17.10 -9.68
CA ALA A 166 24.86 -15.96 -10.50
C ALA A 166 23.83 -14.81 -10.46
N ILE A 167 22.53 -15.09 -10.52
CA ILE A 167 21.46 -14.08 -10.38
C ILE A 167 21.54 -13.42 -9.00
N LEU A 168 21.62 -14.21 -7.93
CA LEU A 168 21.65 -13.71 -6.56
C LEU A 168 22.94 -12.93 -6.22
N SER A 169 24.03 -13.20 -6.95
CA SER A 169 25.32 -12.50 -6.80
C SER A 169 25.46 -11.30 -7.75
N LYS A 170 24.43 -10.97 -8.53
CA LYS A 170 24.43 -9.89 -9.53
C LYS A 170 25.52 -10.06 -10.60
N GLU A 171 25.87 -11.31 -10.92
CA GLU A 171 26.81 -11.61 -12.00
C GLU A 171 26.14 -11.42 -13.37
N THR A 172 26.91 -10.98 -14.35
CA THR A 172 26.40 -10.83 -15.72
C THR A 172 26.27 -12.20 -16.36
N ALA A 173 25.04 -12.63 -16.58
CA ALA A 173 24.72 -13.88 -17.26
C ALA A 173 24.06 -13.63 -18.62
N GLU A 174 24.20 -14.60 -19.52
CA GLU A 174 23.53 -14.58 -20.82
C GLU A 174 22.02 -14.71 -20.63
N THR A 175 21.24 -13.80 -21.24
CA THR A 175 19.78 -13.76 -21.12
C THR A 175 19.12 -15.07 -21.52
N GLU A 176 19.63 -15.78 -22.53
CA GLU A 176 19.10 -17.08 -22.95
C GLU A 176 19.23 -18.14 -21.85
N LYS A 177 20.39 -18.23 -21.18
CA LYS A 177 20.61 -19.18 -20.07
C LYS A 177 19.75 -18.86 -18.85
N VAL A 178 19.55 -17.58 -18.57
CA VAL A 178 18.61 -17.14 -17.52
C VAL A 178 17.20 -17.59 -17.87
N ASN A 179 16.76 -17.37 -19.11
CA ASN A 179 15.42 -17.76 -19.56
C ASN A 179 15.20 -19.28 -19.53
N GLU A 180 16.21 -20.08 -19.91
CA GLU A 180 16.16 -21.55 -19.79
C GLU A 180 16.01 -22.00 -18.34
N PHE A 181 16.76 -21.39 -17.42
CA PHE A 181 16.64 -21.66 -15.99
C PHE A 181 15.27 -21.29 -15.43
N LEU A 182 14.75 -20.10 -15.76
CA LEU A 182 13.43 -19.66 -15.32
C LEU A 182 12.32 -20.57 -15.86
N ALA A 183 12.43 -21.01 -17.11
CA ALA A 183 11.50 -21.98 -17.71
C ALA A 183 11.53 -23.33 -16.99
N LEU A 184 12.72 -23.78 -16.57
CA LEU A 184 12.93 -25.04 -15.86
C LEU A 184 12.32 -25.04 -14.45
N GLU A 185 12.60 -24.00 -13.64
CA GLU A 185 12.09 -23.93 -12.27
C GLU A 185 10.59 -23.57 -12.21
N GLY A 186 10.13 -22.75 -13.15
CA GLY A 186 8.75 -22.30 -13.20
C GLY A 186 8.38 -21.28 -12.11
N PRO A 187 7.20 -20.64 -12.24
CA PRO A 187 6.88 -19.45 -11.45
C PRO A 187 6.65 -19.76 -9.97
N VAL A 188 6.06 -20.92 -9.64
CA VAL A 188 5.70 -21.25 -8.26
C VAL A 188 6.95 -21.41 -7.38
N LEU A 189 7.97 -22.14 -7.85
CA LEU A 189 9.22 -22.32 -7.10
C LEU A 189 9.95 -20.99 -6.91
N LEU A 190 10.03 -20.20 -7.97
CA LEU A 190 10.71 -18.90 -7.94
C LEU A 190 10.00 -17.90 -7.02
N GLU A 191 8.66 -17.95 -6.95
CA GLU A 191 7.88 -17.16 -6.00
C GLU A 191 8.17 -17.60 -4.55
N MET A 192 8.19 -18.91 -4.29
CA MET A 192 8.53 -19.45 -2.96
C MET A 192 9.95 -19.06 -2.54
N ARG A 193 10.95 -19.17 -3.44
CA ARG A 193 12.32 -18.70 -3.19
C ARG A 193 12.36 -17.20 -2.88
N THR A 194 11.65 -16.39 -3.66
CA THR A 194 11.62 -14.94 -3.47
C THR A 194 11.01 -14.58 -2.10
N LYS A 195 9.87 -15.19 -1.75
CA LYS A 195 9.22 -15.03 -0.45
C LYS A 195 10.13 -15.47 0.70
N HIS A 196 10.83 -16.59 0.54
CA HIS A 196 11.79 -17.07 1.53
C HIS A 196 12.97 -16.09 1.73
N LEU A 197 13.55 -15.55 0.64
CA LEU A 197 14.61 -14.54 0.74
C LEU A 197 14.14 -13.27 1.48
N ILE A 198 12.90 -12.83 1.26
CA ILE A 198 12.31 -11.71 2.01
C ILE A 198 12.19 -12.06 3.50
N LYS A 199 11.70 -13.27 3.82
CA LYS A 199 11.55 -13.75 5.20
C LYS A 199 12.89 -13.79 5.96
N GLU A 200 13.96 -14.21 5.29
CA GLU A 200 15.33 -14.25 5.84
C GLU A 200 16.06 -12.89 5.78
N ASN A 201 15.33 -11.79 5.53
CA ASN A 201 15.85 -10.42 5.45
C ASN A 201 16.95 -10.23 4.36
N GLN A 202 16.97 -11.08 3.33
CA GLN A 202 17.84 -10.99 2.16
C GLN A 202 17.12 -10.24 1.01
N VAL A 203 16.58 -9.06 1.30
CA VAL A 203 15.68 -8.31 0.40
C VAL A 203 16.35 -7.92 -0.93
N GLU A 204 17.65 -7.62 -0.93
CA GLU A 204 18.40 -7.31 -2.16
C GLU A 204 18.45 -8.51 -3.12
N LYS A 205 18.69 -9.71 -2.60
CA LYS A 205 18.70 -10.95 -3.38
C LYS A 205 17.30 -11.29 -3.90
N ALA A 206 16.28 -11.07 -3.08
CA ALA A 206 14.88 -11.22 -3.50
C ALA A 206 14.54 -10.27 -4.65
N ALA A 207 15.00 -9.01 -4.60
CA ALA A 207 14.82 -8.05 -5.67
C ALA A 207 15.46 -8.51 -6.99
N LEU A 208 16.69 -9.05 -6.94
CA LEU A 208 17.39 -9.56 -8.13
C LEU A 208 16.63 -10.73 -8.78
N LEU A 209 16.16 -11.68 -7.97
CA LEU A 209 15.39 -12.83 -8.46
C LEU A 209 14.04 -12.39 -9.03
N ALA A 210 13.30 -11.55 -8.31
CA ALA A 210 12.00 -11.03 -8.74
C ALA A 210 12.13 -10.21 -10.05
N LYS A 211 13.22 -9.43 -10.18
CA LYS A 211 13.51 -8.69 -11.41
C LYS A 211 13.69 -9.64 -12.60
N ALA A 212 14.57 -10.63 -12.48
CA ALA A 212 14.81 -11.62 -13.53
C ALA A 212 13.52 -12.34 -13.94
N CYS A 213 12.67 -12.69 -12.97
CA CYS A 213 11.37 -13.31 -13.24
C CYS A 213 10.39 -12.35 -13.94
N SER A 214 10.39 -11.07 -13.56
CA SER A 214 9.50 -10.05 -14.15
C SER A 214 9.87 -9.68 -15.59
N GLU A 215 11.15 -9.82 -15.95
CA GLU A 215 11.67 -9.53 -17.29
C GLU A 215 11.53 -10.74 -18.23
N TYR A 216 11.18 -11.92 -17.71
CA TYR A 216 11.00 -13.14 -18.49
C TYR A 216 9.61 -13.22 -19.14
N PRO A 217 9.50 -13.22 -20.48
CA PRO A 217 8.20 -13.23 -21.16
C PRO A 217 7.33 -14.47 -20.88
N GLY A 218 7.93 -15.61 -20.52
CA GLY A 218 7.18 -16.84 -20.22
C GLY A 218 6.31 -16.77 -18.96
N PHE A 219 6.54 -15.75 -18.12
CA PHE A 219 5.77 -15.47 -16.91
C PHE A 219 4.82 -14.28 -17.03
N GLU A 220 4.58 -13.78 -18.24
CA GLU A 220 3.58 -12.73 -18.42
C GLU A 220 2.20 -13.22 -17.90
N GLY A 221 1.62 -12.46 -16.95
CA GLY A 221 0.39 -12.83 -16.26
C GLY A 221 0.50 -13.98 -15.25
N LYS A 222 1.70 -14.47 -14.93
CA LYS A 222 1.93 -15.56 -13.96
C LYS A 222 2.75 -15.06 -12.77
N GLY A 223 2.13 -15.01 -11.60
CA GLY A 223 2.74 -14.52 -10.37
C GLY A 223 2.91 -13.00 -10.35
N HIS A 224 3.22 -12.47 -9.17
CA HIS A 224 3.34 -11.03 -8.93
C HIS A 224 4.80 -10.53 -8.92
N PHE A 225 5.66 -11.06 -9.80
CA PHE A 225 7.10 -10.79 -9.76
C PHE A 225 7.47 -9.31 -9.87
N LYS A 226 6.80 -8.57 -10.76
CA LYS A 226 7.03 -7.12 -10.92
C LYS A 226 6.65 -6.35 -9.65
N GLN A 227 5.52 -6.70 -9.02
CA GLN A 227 5.07 -6.12 -7.75
C GLN A 227 6.08 -6.43 -6.63
N THR A 228 6.48 -7.70 -6.48
CA THR A 228 7.47 -8.12 -5.47
C THR A 228 8.81 -7.43 -5.67
N TYR A 229 9.28 -7.30 -6.92
CA TYR A 229 10.50 -6.57 -7.26
C TYR A 229 10.42 -5.11 -6.79
N LEU A 230 9.32 -4.40 -7.12
CA LEU A 230 9.15 -3.00 -6.73
C LEU A 230 9.05 -2.83 -5.20
N VAL A 231 8.36 -3.71 -4.49
CA VAL A 231 8.31 -3.69 -3.02
C VAL A 231 9.71 -3.86 -2.43
N CYS A 232 10.48 -4.84 -2.91
CA CYS A 232 11.86 -5.04 -2.46
C CYS A 232 12.75 -3.83 -2.78
N LEU A 233 12.56 -3.22 -3.95
CA LEU A 233 13.31 -2.04 -4.39
C LEU A 233 13.00 -0.83 -3.50
N CYS A 234 11.74 -0.63 -3.09
CA CYS A 234 11.37 0.45 -2.17
C CYS A 234 12.06 0.34 -0.80
N ALA A 235 12.39 -0.88 -0.36
CA ALA A 235 13.08 -1.13 0.91
C ALA A 235 14.62 -0.99 0.82
N THR A 236 15.21 -1.15 -0.37
CA THR A 236 16.67 -1.31 -0.53
C THR A 236 17.33 -0.23 -1.37
N ALA A 237 16.62 0.37 -2.32
CA ALA A 237 17.21 1.29 -3.28
C ALA A 237 17.22 2.74 -2.78
N ALA A 238 18.22 3.49 -3.27
CA ALA A 238 18.20 4.94 -3.18
C ALA A 238 17.06 5.53 -4.05
N GLN A 239 16.66 6.77 -3.74
CA GLN A 239 15.53 7.42 -4.40
C GLN A 239 15.67 7.51 -5.92
N GLU A 240 16.86 7.85 -6.44
CA GLU A 240 17.08 8.02 -7.89
C GLU A 240 16.85 6.74 -8.72
N PRO A 241 17.53 5.60 -8.45
CA PRO A 241 17.27 4.36 -9.18
C PRO A 241 15.85 3.84 -8.98
N LEU A 242 15.26 4.07 -7.80
CA LEU A 242 13.86 3.73 -7.55
C LEU A 242 12.92 4.52 -8.49
N MET A 243 13.10 5.83 -8.62
CA MET A 243 12.26 6.66 -9.50
C MET A 243 12.38 6.26 -10.98
N GLN A 244 13.57 5.85 -11.42
CA GLN A 244 13.78 5.35 -12.79
C GLN A 244 12.99 4.06 -13.04
N GLU A 245 12.97 3.11 -12.10
CA GLU A 245 12.20 1.88 -12.24
C GLU A 245 10.69 2.16 -12.16
N LEU A 246 10.25 3.01 -11.22
CA LEU A 246 8.85 3.42 -11.10
C LEU A 246 8.33 4.12 -12.35
N SER A 247 9.15 4.90 -13.05
CA SER A 247 8.74 5.58 -14.30
C SER A 247 8.37 4.62 -15.44
N LYS A 248 8.75 3.34 -15.35
CA LYS A 248 8.42 2.30 -16.35
C LYS A 248 7.05 1.64 -16.11
N VAL A 249 6.32 2.08 -15.09
CA VAL A 249 5.05 1.48 -14.66
C VAL A 249 3.94 2.52 -14.73
N ASP A 250 2.84 2.18 -15.42
CA ASP A 250 1.66 3.03 -15.44
C ASP A 250 1.07 3.16 -14.04
N CYS A 251 0.51 4.33 -13.74
CA CYS A 251 -0.02 4.60 -12.41
C CYS A 251 -1.27 3.75 -12.07
N ARG A 252 -2.05 3.31 -13.08
CA ARG A 252 -3.17 2.39 -12.86
C ARG A 252 -2.70 0.99 -12.52
N ASP A 253 -1.71 0.47 -13.24
CA ASP A 253 -1.10 -0.82 -12.93
C ASP A 253 -0.50 -0.81 -11.52
N ALA A 254 0.09 0.32 -11.12
CA ALA A 254 0.59 0.51 -9.75
C ALA A 254 -0.53 0.43 -8.70
N LEU A 255 -1.67 1.09 -8.94
CA LEU A 255 -2.83 1.00 -8.05
C LEU A 255 -3.34 -0.44 -7.93
N GLU A 256 -3.40 -1.19 -9.04
CA GLU A 256 -3.77 -2.61 -9.01
C GLU A 256 -2.79 -3.43 -8.15
N MET A 257 -1.48 -3.23 -8.32
CA MET A 257 -0.47 -3.89 -7.48
C MET A 257 -0.63 -3.56 -5.99
N ILE A 258 -0.95 -2.31 -5.65
CA ILE A 258 -1.18 -1.89 -4.26
C ILE A 258 -2.45 -2.55 -3.70
N CYS A 259 -3.54 -2.61 -4.47
CA CYS A 259 -4.77 -3.30 -4.09
C CYS A 259 -4.54 -4.81 -3.85
N ASN A 260 -3.71 -5.45 -4.68
CA ASN A 260 -3.36 -6.86 -4.51
C ASN A 260 -2.62 -7.08 -3.18
N LEU A 261 -1.62 -6.24 -2.87
CA LEU A 261 -0.89 -6.30 -1.59
C LEU A 261 -1.81 -6.12 -0.38
N GLU A 262 -2.74 -5.16 -0.44
CA GLU A 262 -3.73 -4.97 0.64
C GLU A 262 -4.64 -6.20 0.78
N SER A 263 -5.10 -6.77 -0.34
CA SER A 263 -5.99 -7.94 -0.34
C SER A 263 -5.30 -9.19 0.21
N ASP A 264 -3.99 -9.32 -0.02
CA ASP A 264 -3.14 -10.39 0.50
C ASP A 264 -2.78 -10.18 1.99
N GLY A 265 -3.14 -9.03 2.58
CA GLY A 265 -2.84 -8.68 3.97
C GLY A 265 -1.43 -8.12 4.20
N ASP A 266 -0.68 -7.81 3.15
CA ASP A 266 0.61 -7.11 3.25
C ASP A 266 0.43 -5.59 3.23
N ASP A 267 -0.19 -5.07 4.29
CA ASP A 267 -0.43 -3.64 4.47
C ASP A 267 0.88 -2.82 4.41
N LYS A 268 1.99 -3.38 4.90
CA LYS A 268 3.30 -2.71 4.92
C LYS A 268 3.87 -2.58 3.51
N GLY A 269 3.84 -3.65 2.73
CA GLY A 269 4.22 -3.64 1.32
C GLY A 269 3.34 -2.68 0.52
N ALA A 270 2.02 -2.72 0.75
CA ALA A 270 1.05 -1.83 0.11
C ALA A 270 1.37 -0.36 0.40
N LEU A 271 1.56 0.01 1.68
CA LEU A 271 1.89 1.39 2.06
C LEU A 271 3.25 1.82 1.48
N CYS A 272 4.25 0.94 1.48
CA CYS A 272 5.58 1.22 0.95
C CYS A 272 5.52 1.54 -0.55
N LEU A 273 4.85 0.69 -1.32
CA LEU A 273 4.68 0.87 -2.77
C LEU A 273 3.83 2.11 -3.08
N CYS A 274 2.71 2.30 -2.35
CA CYS A 274 1.85 3.47 -2.50
C CYS A 274 2.59 4.78 -2.19
N SER A 275 3.41 4.81 -1.13
CA SER A 275 4.24 5.96 -0.78
C SER A 275 5.25 6.30 -1.88
N ALA A 276 5.83 5.28 -2.51
CA ALA A 276 6.82 5.45 -3.58
C ALA A 276 6.18 6.04 -4.85
N PHE A 277 5.03 5.51 -5.28
CA PHE A 277 4.29 6.06 -6.42
C PHE A 277 3.69 7.45 -6.13
N LEU A 278 3.19 7.68 -4.92
CA LEU A 278 2.75 9.02 -4.52
C LEU A 278 3.91 10.01 -4.57
N THR A 279 5.07 9.65 -4.01
CA THR A 279 6.30 10.46 -4.08
C THR A 279 6.66 10.80 -5.53
N ARG A 280 6.56 9.83 -6.46
CA ARG A 280 6.78 10.06 -7.89
C ARG A 280 5.83 11.14 -8.43
N GLN A 281 4.52 11.03 -8.18
CA GLN A 281 3.53 11.99 -8.67
C GLN A 281 3.76 13.39 -8.08
N LEU A 282 4.07 13.47 -6.79
CA LEU A 282 4.35 14.75 -6.10
C LEU A 282 5.58 15.46 -6.69
N LEU A 283 6.66 14.72 -6.92
CA LEU A 283 7.92 15.25 -7.47
C LEU A 283 7.80 15.66 -8.95
N GLN A 284 7.02 14.92 -9.73
CA GLN A 284 6.80 15.21 -11.14
C GLN A 284 5.70 16.27 -11.36
N GLY A 285 4.90 16.57 -10.34
CA GLY A 285 3.74 17.44 -10.49
C GLY A 285 2.61 16.80 -11.31
N ASP A 286 2.62 15.46 -11.45
CA ASP A 286 1.64 14.73 -12.24
C ASP A 286 0.33 14.55 -11.45
N MET A 287 -0.78 14.89 -12.09
CA MET A 287 -2.11 14.75 -11.51
C MET A 287 -2.75 13.39 -11.80
N TYR A 288 -2.23 12.62 -12.76
CA TYR A 288 -2.78 11.33 -13.12
C TYR A 288 -2.71 10.34 -11.95
N CYS A 289 -3.88 9.83 -11.54
CA CYS A 289 -4.06 8.94 -10.39
C CYS A 289 -3.59 9.50 -9.03
N ALA A 290 -3.22 10.79 -8.96
CA ALA A 290 -2.64 11.37 -7.75
C ALA A 290 -3.64 11.45 -6.59
N TRP A 291 -4.92 11.68 -6.89
CA TRP A 291 -5.98 11.68 -5.87
C TRP A 291 -6.20 10.28 -5.31
N GLU A 292 -6.34 9.27 -6.18
CA GLU A 292 -6.54 7.88 -5.81
C GLU A 292 -5.37 7.36 -4.96
N LEU A 293 -4.13 7.67 -5.37
CA LEU A 293 -2.94 7.38 -4.58
C LEU A 293 -2.96 8.09 -3.22
N THR A 294 -3.26 9.38 -3.18
CA THR A 294 -3.30 10.14 -1.91
C THR A 294 -4.35 9.59 -0.95
N LEU A 295 -5.54 9.28 -1.46
CA LEU A 295 -6.63 8.70 -0.69
C LEU A 295 -6.26 7.33 -0.16
N PHE A 296 -5.74 6.44 -1.03
CA PHE A 296 -5.38 5.09 -0.62
C PHE A 296 -4.22 5.10 0.37
N TRP A 297 -3.18 5.89 0.08
CA TRP A 297 -2.03 6.12 0.97
C TRP A 297 -2.49 6.58 2.36
N SER A 298 -3.42 7.53 2.45
CA SER A 298 -3.91 8.03 3.75
C SER A 298 -4.61 6.95 4.58
N LYS A 299 -5.42 6.09 3.95
CA LYS A 299 -6.12 5.00 4.63
C LYS A 299 -5.15 3.92 5.13
N LEU A 300 -4.18 3.54 4.31
CA LEU A 300 -3.13 2.59 4.69
C LEU A 300 -2.26 3.16 5.82
N LEU A 301 -1.87 4.43 5.72
CA LEU A 301 -1.08 5.11 6.73
C LEU A 301 -1.83 5.20 8.06
N LYS A 302 -3.12 5.55 8.05
CA LYS A 302 -3.97 5.60 9.25
C LYS A 302 -4.06 4.24 9.95
N ARG A 303 -4.13 3.14 9.18
CA ARG A 303 -4.22 1.78 9.70
C ARG A 303 -2.92 1.33 10.39
N LEU A 304 -1.78 1.74 9.85
CA LEU A 304 -0.45 1.30 10.31
C LEU A 304 0.17 2.21 11.37
N GLU A 305 -0.14 3.50 11.37
CA GLU A 305 0.42 4.45 12.34
C GLU A 305 -0.33 4.42 13.66
N SER A 306 0.42 4.31 14.75
CA SER A 306 -0.14 4.21 16.12
C SER A 306 -0.50 5.57 16.73
N SER A 307 -0.05 6.69 16.14
CA SER A 307 -0.29 8.03 16.67
C SER A 307 -0.73 9.01 15.59
N ALA A 308 -1.61 9.95 15.96
CA ALA A 308 -2.02 11.05 15.10
C ALA A 308 -0.82 11.91 14.67
N GLN A 309 0.16 12.11 15.57
CA GLN A 309 1.35 12.91 15.25
C GLN A 309 2.20 12.27 14.16
N ALA A 310 2.42 10.95 14.20
CA ALA A 310 3.18 10.25 13.18
C ALA A 310 2.51 10.35 11.79
N PHE A 311 1.18 10.21 11.73
CA PHE A 311 0.43 10.43 10.49
C PHE A 311 0.64 11.86 9.95
N LEU A 312 0.49 12.87 10.81
CA LEU A 312 0.63 14.27 10.44
C LEU A 312 2.06 14.62 9.98
N ASP A 313 3.08 14.05 10.62
CA ASP A 313 4.47 14.24 10.23
C ASP A 313 4.76 13.66 8.85
N ARG A 314 4.13 12.52 8.50
CA ARG A 314 4.20 11.95 7.15
C ARG A 314 3.50 12.83 6.12
N CYS A 315 2.34 13.41 6.44
CA CYS A 315 1.68 14.37 5.56
C CYS A 315 2.54 15.62 5.33
N ARG A 316 3.22 16.14 6.36
CA ARG A 316 4.17 17.24 6.21
C ARG A 316 5.32 16.86 5.28
N GLN A 317 5.92 15.67 5.47
CA GLN A 317 6.97 15.16 4.58
C GLN A 317 6.51 15.07 3.13
N MET A 318 5.31 14.55 2.86
CA MET A 318 4.75 14.50 1.52
C MET A 318 4.51 15.90 0.94
N SER A 319 3.98 16.83 1.75
CA SER A 319 3.74 18.21 1.30
C SER A 319 5.03 18.91 0.85
N LEU A 320 6.16 18.59 1.49
CA LEU A 320 7.49 19.13 1.15
C LEU A 320 7.94 18.76 -0.27
N LEU A 321 7.45 17.62 -0.78
CA LEU A 321 7.76 17.11 -2.12
C LEU A 321 6.82 17.66 -3.20
N SER A 322 5.63 18.12 -2.82
CA SER A 322 4.60 18.59 -3.76
C SER A 322 5.08 19.77 -4.59
N LYS A 323 4.97 19.63 -5.93
CA LYS A 323 5.23 20.71 -6.89
C LYS A 323 3.98 21.50 -7.29
N THR A 324 2.79 21.01 -6.95
CA THR A 324 1.52 21.66 -7.27
C THR A 324 0.71 21.98 -6.01
N VAL A 325 -0.07 23.06 -6.07
CA VAL A 325 -1.04 23.41 -5.02
C VAL A 325 -2.11 22.32 -4.87
N TYR A 326 -2.53 21.69 -5.97
CA TYR A 326 -3.56 20.65 -5.95
C TYR A 326 -3.15 19.42 -5.13
N HIS A 327 -1.88 19.00 -5.20
CA HIS A 327 -1.38 17.94 -4.33
C HIS A 327 -1.43 18.31 -2.84
N ILE A 328 -1.15 19.57 -2.49
CA ILE A 328 -1.31 20.04 -1.11
C ILE A 328 -2.78 20.01 -0.70
N LEU A 329 -3.70 20.45 -1.58
CA LEU A 329 -5.14 20.38 -1.31
C LEU A 329 -5.63 18.94 -1.12
N PHE A 330 -5.08 17.96 -1.85
CA PHE A 330 -5.38 16.54 -1.62
C PHE A 330 -4.93 16.08 -0.23
N LEU A 331 -3.73 16.48 0.20
CA LEU A 331 -3.22 16.20 1.54
C LEU A 331 -4.09 16.84 2.63
N ILE A 332 -4.49 18.10 2.47
CA ILE A 332 -5.41 18.78 3.40
C ILE A 332 -6.71 17.98 3.52
N LYS A 333 -7.29 17.57 2.38
CA LYS A 333 -8.56 16.83 2.36
C LYS A 333 -8.48 15.49 3.10
N VAL A 334 -7.40 14.73 2.93
CA VAL A 334 -7.23 13.47 3.67
C VAL A 334 -6.91 13.69 5.15
N ILE A 335 -6.19 14.76 5.50
CA ILE A 335 -5.99 15.12 6.92
C ILE A 335 -7.33 15.44 7.59
N GLN A 336 -8.19 16.24 6.95
CA GLN A 336 -9.52 16.55 7.49
C GLN A 336 -10.38 15.29 7.67
N SER A 337 -10.31 14.35 6.71
CA SER A 337 -11.04 13.08 6.77
C SER A 337 -10.55 12.16 7.91
N GLU A 338 -9.23 12.03 8.08
CA GLU A 338 -8.66 11.01 8.96
C GLU A 338 -8.31 11.52 10.38
N MET A 339 -8.14 12.84 10.56
CA MET A 339 -7.68 13.47 11.82
C MET A 339 -8.62 14.53 12.38
N GLU A 340 -9.68 14.89 11.66
CA GLU A 340 -10.66 15.91 12.08
C GLU A 340 -9.96 17.19 12.62
N ASN A 341 -10.37 17.68 13.79
CA ASN A 341 -9.84 18.89 14.42
C ASN A 341 -8.36 18.76 14.85
N VAL A 342 -7.87 17.56 15.13
CA VAL A 342 -6.46 17.35 15.52
C VAL A 342 -5.50 17.70 14.38
N GLY A 343 -5.95 17.51 13.14
CA GLY A 343 -5.16 17.82 11.94
C GLY A 343 -5.20 19.30 11.53
N LEU A 344 -6.09 20.11 12.11
CA LEU A 344 -6.33 21.48 11.67
C LEU A 344 -5.07 22.37 11.65
N PRO A 345 -4.19 22.36 12.66
CA PRO A 345 -2.94 23.14 12.59
C PRO A 345 -2.09 22.76 11.37
N VAL A 346 -2.00 21.47 11.04
CA VAL A 346 -1.24 20.99 9.88
C VAL A 346 -1.92 21.38 8.57
N CYS A 347 -3.25 21.37 8.50
CA CYS A 347 -3.97 21.91 7.35
C CYS A 347 -3.61 23.39 7.10
N ILE A 348 -3.52 24.21 8.15
CA ILE A 348 -3.14 25.62 8.03
C ILE A 348 -1.67 25.78 7.63
N GLU A 349 -0.74 25.00 8.19
CA GLU A 349 0.67 24.96 7.74
C GLU A 349 0.77 24.65 6.22
N LEU A 350 -0.02 23.68 5.75
CA LEU A 350 -0.08 23.31 4.34
C LEU A 350 -0.69 24.43 3.48
N CYS A 351 -1.74 25.11 3.96
CA CYS A 351 -2.29 26.29 3.28
C CYS A 351 -1.28 27.43 3.16
N ILE A 352 -0.52 27.72 4.23
CA ILE A 352 0.55 28.72 4.21
C ILE A 352 1.57 28.39 3.14
N ARG A 353 2.04 27.13 3.11
CA ARG A 353 2.96 26.65 2.08
C ARG A 353 2.36 26.82 0.68
N ALA A 354 1.10 26.45 0.48
CA ALA A 354 0.43 26.56 -0.81
C ALA A 354 0.30 28.01 -1.29
N LEU A 355 0.04 28.98 -0.39
CA LEU A 355 0.00 30.41 -0.73
C LEU A 355 1.36 30.95 -1.20
N GLN A 356 2.44 30.35 -0.71
CA GLN A 356 3.83 30.72 -1.03
C GLN A 356 4.34 30.03 -2.31
N MET A 357 3.60 29.08 -2.89
CA MET A 357 4.00 28.42 -4.12
C MET A 357 3.77 29.33 -5.34
N GLU A 358 4.74 29.36 -6.24
CA GLU A 358 4.61 29.99 -7.55
C GLU A 358 3.98 28.98 -8.52
N SER A 359 2.93 29.38 -9.24
CA SER A 359 2.26 28.55 -10.24
C SER A 359 1.77 29.38 -11.42
N ASP A 360 1.67 28.76 -12.60
CA ASP A 360 1.19 29.42 -13.83
C ASP A 360 -0.24 29.96 -13.67
N ASP A 361 -1.08 29.28 -12.88
CA ASP A 361 -2.44 29.73 -12.51
C ASP A 361 -2.49 30.26 -11.05
N SER A 362 -1.53 31.14 -10.71
CA SER A 362 -1.37 31.65 -9.34
C SER A 362 -2.60 32.37 -8.79
N ARG A 363 -3.45 32.96 -9.63
CA ARG A 363 -4.65 33.67 -9.18
C ARG A 363 -5.74 32.71 -8.71
N ASN A 364 -6.15 31.76 -9.55
CA ASN A 364 -7.22 30.82 -9.20
C ASN A 364 -6.82 29.90 -8.05
N THR A 365 -5.56 29.46 -8.05
CA THR A 365 -5.04 28.60 -6.97
C THR A 365 -5.02 29.33 -5.63
N LYS A 366 -4.55 30.59 -5.57
CA LYS A 366 -4.58 31.40 -4.35
C LYS A 366 -6.00 31.72 -3.88
N ALA A 367 -6.93 32.02 -4.78
CA ALA A 367 -8.34 32.18 -4.43
C ALA A 367 -8.93 30.90 -3.83
N THR A 368 -8.62 29.73 -4.41
CA THR A 368 -9.04 28.43 -3.89
C THR A 368 -8.46 28.16 -2.49
N ILE A 369 -7.19 28.52 -2.26
CA ILE A 369 -6.57 28.38 -0.93
C ILE A 369 -7.25 29.33 0.07
N CYS A 370 -7.57 30.58 -0.30
CA CYS A 370 -8.31 31.51 0.55
C CYS A 370 -9.68 30.94 0.97
N LYS A 371 -10.42 30.36 0.03
CA LYS A 371 -11.69 29.67 0.32
C LYS A 371 -11.49 28.48 1.25
N THR A 372 -10.43 27.70 1.04
CA THR A 372 -10.08 26.56 1.90
C THR A 372 -9.79 27.01 3.34
N ILE A 373 -9.01 28.08 3.51
CA ILE A 373 -8.68 28.64 4.83
C ILE A 373 -9.94 29.16 5.53
N SER A 374 -10.81 29.90 4.83
CA SER A 374 -12.08 30.39 5.37
C SER A 374 -12.98 29.25 5.85
N CYS A 375 -12.97 28.11 5.16
CA CYS A 375 -13.70 26.90 5.58
C CYS A 375 -13.05 26.19 6.78
N LEU A 376 -11.72 26.22 6.89
CA LEU A 376 -10.96 25.62 8.00
C LEU A 376 -11.08 26.45 9.29
N LEU A 377 -11.20 27.78 9.17
CA LEU A 377 -11.28 28.73 10.30
C LEU A 377 -12.55 29.59 10.23
N PRO A 378 -13.76 28.98 10.27
CA PRO A 378 -15.02 29.71 10.03
C PRO A 378 -15.35 30.74 11.13
N SER A 379 -14.80 30.56 12.33
CA SER A 379 -15.01 31.44 13.49
C SER A 379 -13.98 32.57 13.58
N ASP A 380 -12.93 32.56 12.78
CA ASP A 380 -11.87 33.58 12.83
C ASP A 380 -12.17 34.69 11.83
N LEU A 381 -12.87 35.73 12.30
CA LEU A 381 -13.31 36.85 11.45
C LEU A 381 -12.14 37.61 10.81
N GLU A 382 -11.02 37.77 11.52
CA GLU A 382 -9.84 38.44 10.98
C GLU A 382 -9.23 37.64 9.82
N VAL A 383 -9.11 36.32 9.98
CA VAL A 383 -8.64 35.44 8.91
C VAL A 383 -9.63 35.44 7.74
N LYS A 384 -10.94 35.38 7.97
CA LYS A 384 -11.96 35.49 6.90
C LYS A 384 -11.83 36.79 6.12
N ARG A 385 -11.69 37.92 6.81
CA ARG A 385 -11.47 39.24 6.18
C ARG A 385 -10.20 39.26 5.35
N ALA A 386 -9.11 38.66 5.85
CA ALA A 386 -7.85 38.54 5.12
C ALA A 386 -7.99 37.67 3.86
N CYS A 387 -8.67 36.51 3.96
CA CYS A 387 -8.96 35.64 2.82
C CYS A 387 -9.78 36.36 1.75
N GLN A 388 -10.87 37.03 2.16
CA GLN A 388 -11.76 37.73 1.22
C GLN A 388 -11.09 38.92 0.55
N LEU A 389 -10.29 39.70 1.31
CA LEU A 389 -9.51 40.79 0.75
C LEU A 389 -8.47 40.27 -0.24
N THR A 390 -7.81 39.15 0.06
CA THR A 390 -6.85 38.52 -0.85
C THR A 390 -7.54 38.07 -2.14
N GLU A 391 -8.72 37.44 -2.06
CA GLU A 391 -9.50 37.05 -3.24
C GLU A 391 -9.86 38.26 -4.11
N PHE A 392 -10.37 39.34 -3.50
CA PHE A 392 -10.64 40.60 -4.20
C PHE A 392 -9.39 41.19 -4.86
N LEU A 393 -8.23 41.18 -4.19
CA LEU A 393 -6.99 41.74 -4.72
C LEU A 393 -6.42 40.92 -5.89
N LEU A 394 -6.72 39.62 -5.97
CA LEU A 394 -6.33 38.76 -7.10
C LEU A 394 -7.20 39.04 -8.34
N GLU A 395 -8.50 39.25 -8.14
CA GLU A 395 -9.45 39.58 -9.20
C GLU A 395 -10.55 40.53 -8.68
N PRO A 396 -10.36 41.86 -8.84
CA PRO A 396 -11.34 42.84 -8.38
C PRO A 396 -12.61 42.80 -9.24
N THR A 397 -13.71 42.35 -8.65
CA THR A 397 -15.03 42.28 -9.27
C THR A 397 -16.08 42.91 -8.35
N VAL A 398 -17.25 43.24 -8.89
CA VAL A 398 -18.38 43.74 -8.09
C VAL A 398 -18.77 42.75 -6.99
N ASP A 399 -18.84 41.46 -7.31
CA ASP A 399 -19.19 40.41 -6.35
C ASP A 399 -18.15 40.27 -5.22
N SER A 400 -16.86 40.25 -5.57
CA SER A 400 -15.79 40.14 -4.57
C SER A 400 -15.70 41.41 -3.71
N TYR A 401 -16.00 42.59 -4.25
CA TYR A 401 -16.10 43.84 -3.50
C TYR A 401 -17.21 43.78 -2.44
N TYR A 402 -18.44 43.39 -2.81
CA TYR A 402 -19.54 43.31 -1.85
C TYR A 402 -19.34 42.22 -0.79
N ALA A 403 -18.62 41.14 -1.14
CA ALA A 403 -18.21 40.14 -0.17
C ALA A 403 -17.20 40.70 0.86
N VAL A 404 -16.25 41.55 0.44
CA VAL A 404 -15.37 42.29 1.37
C VAL A 404 -16.21 43.23 2.24
N GLU A 405 -17.11 44.03 1.64
CA GLU A 405 -17.98 44.96 2.37
C GLU A 405 -18.78 44.27 3.46
N THR A 406 -19.39 43.13 3.13
CA THR A 406 -20.18 42.34 4.07
C THR A 406 -19.34 41.93 5.29
N LEU A 407 -18.16 41.35 5.09
CA LEU A 407 -17.31 40.86 6.19
C LEU A 407 -16.66 41.98 7.01
N TYR A 408 -16.35 43.12 6.41
CA TYR A 408 -15.75 44.26 7.13
C TYR A 408 -16.79 45.06 7.93
N ASN A 409 -18.08 44.95 7.60
CA ASN A 409 -19.17 45.52 8.39
C ASN A 409 -19.66 44.58 9.51
N GLU A 410 -19.25 43.32 9.54
CA GLU A 410 -19.52 42.44 10.69
C GLU A 410 -18.84 43.00 11.96
N PRO A 411 -19.52 43.04 13.12
CA PRO A 411 -18.92 43.56 14.34
C PRO A 411 -17.78 42.66 14.83
N ASP A 412 -16.72 43.28 15.35
CA ASP A 412 -15.59 42.54 15.91
C ASP A 412 -16.04 41.63 17.07
N GLN A 413 -15.66 40.36 17.00
CA GLN A 413 -15.95 39.39 18.04
C GLN A 413 -14.97 39.56 19.19
N LYS A 414 -15.43 39.36 20.44
CA LYS A 414 -14.54 39.39 21.61
C LYS A 414 -13.54 38.23 21.50
N PHE A 415 -12.26 38.58 21.52
CA PHE A 415 -11.15 37.64 21.30
C PHE A 415 -10.87 36.87 22.61
N GLU A 416 -11.21 35.59 22.65
CA GLU A 416 -10.84 34.68 23.75
C GLU A 416 -9.70 33.77 23.30
N GLU A 417 -8.47 34.14 23.63
CA GLU A 417 -7.23 33.47 23.16
C GLU A 417 -7.16 31.97 23.53
N GLU A 418 -7.84 31.56 24.62
CA GLU A 418 -7.94 30.16 25.07
C GLU A 418 -8.89 29.29 24.22
N SER A 419 -9.70 29.90 23.34
CA SER A 419 -10.70 29.20 22.51
C SER A 419 -10.26 28.95 21.06
N LEU A 420 -9.05 29.39 20.69
CA LEU A 420 -8.60 29.34 19.30
C LEU A 420 -8.36 27.90 18.83
N PRO A 421 -8.83 27.55 17.61
CA PRO A 421 -8.71 26.20 17.09
C PRO A 421 -7.29 25.87 16.60
N VAL A 422 -6.41 26.87 16.50
CA VAL A 422 -4.99 26.74 16.12
C VAL A 422 -4.09 27.61 17.02
N PRO A 423 -2.79 27.28 17.18
CA PRO A 423 -1.86 28.10 17.94
C PRO A 423 -1.76 29.54 17.40
N ASN A 424 -1.74 30.52 18.30
CA ASN A 424 -1.67 31.94 17.93
C ASN A 424 -0.44 32.26 17.06
N SER A 425 0.70 31.59 17.30
CA SER A 425 1.90 31.74 16.46
C SER A 425 1.66 31.38 14.99
N LEU A 426 0.92 30.29 14.73
CA LEU A 426 0.59 29.82 13.39
C LEU A 426 -0.45 30.73 12.72
N ARG A 427 -1.43 31.20 13.50
CA ARG A 427 -2.40 32.20 13.06
C ARG A 427 -1.71 33.50 12.62
N CYS A 428 -0.76 34.01 13.42
CA CYS A 428 0.04 35.18 13.06
C CYS A 428 0.87 34.94 11.79
N GLU A 429 1.51 33.78 11.66
CA GLU A 429 2.26 33.41 10.45
C GLU A 429 1.37 33.46 9.20
N LEU A 430 0.15 32.89 9.28
CA LEU A 430 -0.82 32.94 8.20
C LEU A 430 -1.18 34.38 7.79
N LEU A 431 -1.52 35.24 8.76
CA LEU A 431 -1.86 36.64 8.50
C LEU A 431 -0.69 37.41 7.87
N LEU A 432 0.55 37.16 8.33
CA LEU A 432 1.74 37.75 7.74
C LEU A 432 1.91 37.34 6.27
N VAL A 433 1.65 36.08 5.93
CA VAL A 433 1.72 35.61 4.54
C VAL A 433 0.69 36.29 3.63
N PHE A 434 -0.50 36.60 4.12
CA PHE A 434 -1.45 37.42 3.37
C PHE A 434 -0.91 38.84 3.15
N LYS A 435 -0.42 39.50 4.21
CA LYS A 435 0.13 40.86 4.13
C LYS A 435 1.27 40.99 3.13
N THR A 436 2.12 39.97 2.98
CA THR A 436 3.20 39.99 1.96
C THR A 436 2.70 40.03 0.52
N GLN A 437 1.43 39.69 0.28
CA GLN A 437 0.82 39.64 -1.05
C GLN A 437 0.00 40.89 -1.37
N TRP A 438 -0.26 41.74 -0.37
CA TRP A 438 -1.12 42.90 -0.53
C TRP A 438 -0.32 44.15 -0.93
N PRO A 439 -0.90 45.04 -1.76
CA PRO A 439 -0.29 46.32 -2.10
C PRO A 439 -0.37 47.36 -0.96
N PHE A 440 -1.12 47.07 0.10
CA PHE A 440 -1.29 47.89 1.30
C PHE A 440 -1.59 47.02 2.52
N ASP A 441 -1.41 47.58 3.72
CA ASP A 441 -1.79 46.94 4.98
C ASP A 441 -2.99 47.68 5.59
N PRO A 442 -4.20 47.11 5.60
CA PRO A 442 -5.40 47.76 6.12
C PRO A 442 -5.49 47.69 7.65
N GLU A 443 -4.42 47.32 8.35
CA GLU A 443 -4.39 47.28 9.81
C GLU A 443 -4.86 48.63 10.40
N PHE A 444 -5.87 48.56 11.27
CA PHE A 444 -6.54 49.72 11.90
C PHE A 444 -7.37 50.63 10.97
N TRP A 445 -7.65 50.23 9.73
CA TRP A 445 -8.51 51.02 8.84
C TRP A 445 -9.99 50.80 9.14
N ASP A 446 -10.79 51.87 9.03
CA ASP A 446 -12.25 51.76 8.98
C ASP A 446 -12.72 51.32 7.58
N TRP A 447 -13.94 50.77 7.49
CA TRP A 447 -14.53 50.38 6.19
C TRP A 447 -14.47 51.52 5.17
N LYS A 448 -14.71 52.76 5.62
CA LYS A 448 -14.67 53.94 4.74
C LYS A 448 -13.31 54.13 4.07
N THR A 449 -12.21 53.87 4.78
CA THR A 449 -10.87 53.97 4.21
C THR A 449 -10.58 52.81 3.28
N LEU A 450 -10.90 51.58 3.68
CA LEU A 450 -10.73 50.41 2.83
C LEU A 450 -11.55 50.51 1.52
N LYS A 451 -12.81 50.94 1.60
CA LYS A 451 -13.72 51.16 0.46
C LYS A 451 -13.09 52.05 -0.61
N ARG A 452 -12.45 53.16 -0.23
CA ARG A 452 -11.78 54.06 -1.19
C ARG A 452 -10.65 53.36 -1.93
N HIS A 453 -9.86 52.54 -1.24
CA HIS A 453 -8.75 51.79 -1.85
C HIS A 453 -9.26 50.66 -2.75
N CYS A 454 -10.31 49.92 -2.34
CA CYS A 454 -10.94 48.89 -3.17
C CYS A 454 -11.51 49.48 -4.46
N LEU A 455 -12.31 50.55 -4.38
CA LEU A 455 -12.88 51.20 -5.58
C LEU A 455 -11.80 51.69 -6.55
N ALA A 456 -10.68 52.19 -6.04
CA ALA A 456 -9.56 52.61 -6.88
C ALA A 456 -8.91 51.45 -7.67
N LEU A 457 -8.95 50.22 -7.14
CA LEU A 457 -8.40 49.03 -7.78
C LEU A 457 -9.36 48.38 -8.80
N MET A 458 -10.66 48.64 -8.69
CA MET A 458 -11.69 48.05 -9.56
C MET A 458 -11.74 48.64 -10.97
N GLY A 459 -11.18 49.85 -11.19
CA GLY A 459 -11.19 50.49 -12.50
C GLY A 459 -12.62 50.76 -13.02
N GLU A 460 -12.97 50.24 -14.19
CA GLU A 460 -14.29 50.46 -14.81
C GLU A 460 -15.45 49.85 -13.99
N GLU A 461 -15.20 48.72 -13.32
CA GLU A 461 -16.18 48.04 -12.44
C GLU A 461 -16.63 48.93 -11.26
N ALA A 462 -15.80 49.91 -10.85
CA ALA A 462 -16.16 50.85 -9.80
C ALA A 462 -17.38 51.72 -10.16
N SER A 463 -17.61 51.98 -11.45
CA SER A 463 -18.78 52.73 -11.92
C SER A 463 -20.09 51.98 -11.69
N ILE A 464 -20.05 50.65 -11.76
CA ILE A 464 -21.18 49.77 -11.48
C ILE A 464 -21.48 49.79 -9.99
N VAL A 465 -20.46 49.67 -9.13
CA VAL A 465 -20.62 49.79 -7.66
C VAL A 465 -21.23 51.14 -7.29
N SER A 466 -20.71 52.25 -7.82
CA SER A 466 -21.25 53.60 -7.55
C SER A 466 -22.72 53.72 -7.95
N SER A 467 -23.11 53.14 -9.09
CA SER A 467 -24.50 53.16 -9.55
C SER A 467 -25.43 52.34 -8.65
N ILE A 468 -24.95 51.21 -8.11
CA ILE A 468 -25.70 50.36 -7.19
C ILE A 468 -25.84 51.04 -5.82
N ASP A 469 -24.76 51.63 -5.30
CA ASP A 469 -24.77 52.37 -4.03
C ASP A 469 -25.74 53.56 -4.08
N GLU A 470 -25.75 54.34 -5.18
CA GLU A 470 -26.70 55.45 -5.37
C GLU A 470 -28.17 54.97 -5.40
N LEU A 471 -28.44 53.78 -5.96
CA LEU A 471 -29.78 53.19 -5.94
C LEU A 471 -30.18 52.75 -4.53
N ASN A 472 -29.28 52.09 -3.80
CA ASN A 472 -29.53 51.65 -2.42
C ASN A 472 -29.72 52.82 -1.45
N ASP A 473 -28.94 53.90 -1.60
CA ASP A 473 -29.09 55.12 -0.80
C ASP A 473 -30.39 55.87 -1.14
N SER A 474 -30.92 55.69 -2.36
CA SER A 474 -32.20 56.29 -2.78
C SER A 474 -33.45 55.49 -2.34
N GLU A 475 -33.30 54.23 -1.94
CA GLU A 475 -34.38 53.36 -1.45
C GLU A 475 -34.61 53.42 0.08
N ASN A 476 -33.77 54.14 0.83
CA ASN A 476 -33.97 54.42 2.27
C ASN A 476 -34.38 55.88 2.51
N PRO A 477 -35.66 56.27 2.34
CA PRO A 477 -36.17 57.46 2.98
C PRO A 477 -36.44 57.15 4.46
N GLU A 478 -35.74 57.84 5.35
CA GLU A 478 -35.98 57.84 6.78
C GLU A 478 -37.47 58.07 7.13
N GLY A 479 -38.08 57.14 7.87
CA GLY A 479 -39.13 57.41 8.86
C GLY A 479 -40.57 57.01 8.52
N ALA A 480 -41.03 55.88 9.09
CA ALA A 480 -42.32 55.76 9.80
C ALA A 480 -42.42 54.41 10.53
N ASP A 481 -42.65 54.48 11.84
CA ASP A 481 -42.85 53.37 12.78
C ASP A 481 -44.11 52.52 12.46
N ASP A 482 -44.05 51.20 12.71
CA ASP A 482 -44.81 50.50 13.78
C ASP A 482 -44.98 48.98 13.54
N GLU A 483 -44.57 48.23 14.57
CA GLU A 483 -45.15 47.01 15.19
C GLU A 483 -45.51 45.72 14.40
N GLU A 484 -44.84 44.64 14.86
CA GLU A 484 -45.25 43.23 14.99
C GLU A 484 -45.92 42.48 13.82
N ILE A 485 -45.21 41.48 13.26
CA ILE A 485 -45.63 40.06 13.32
C ILE A 485 -44.39 39.14 13.41
N LEU A 486 -44.18 38.56 14.60
CA LEU A 486 -43.45 37.30 14.79
C LEU A 486 -44.25 36.14 14.15
N LYS A 487 -43.61 35.38 13.25
CA LYS A 487 -43.76 33.91 13.17
C LYS A 487 -42.64 33.33 12.31
N GLY A 488 -41.97 32.35 12.90
CA GLY A 488 -40.72 31.81 12.41
C GLY A 488 -40.86 30.96 11.15
N ASN A 489 -39.70 30.73 10.54
CA ASN A 489 -39.31 29.42 10.06
C ASN A 489 -37.78 29.34 10.15
N ASP A 490 -37.33 28.54 11.13
CA ASP A 490 -36.01 27.93 11.11
C ASP A 490 -35.84 27.14 9.80
N VAL A 491 -34.86 27.53 9.00
CA VAL A 491 -34.22 26.63 8.03
C VAL A 491 -32.71 26.82 8.16
N TYR A 492 -32.15 26.33 9.26
CA TYR A 492 -30.82 25.73 9.21
C TYR A 492 -30.95 24.35 8.57
N LYS A 493 -30.43 24.19 7.35
CA LYS A 493 -29.91 22.91 6.85
C LYS A 493 -29.14 23.09 5.53
N ASP A 494 -28.00 22.41 5.49
CA ASP A 494 -27.12 22.10 4.35
C ASP A 494 -26.34 23.24 3.67
N GLN A 495 -25.14 23.50 4.22
CA GLN A 495 -23.98 23.82 3.40
C GLN A 495 -23.11 22.56 3.22
N SER A 496 -23.61 21.61 2.40
CA SER A 496 -22.84 20.47 1.88
C SER A 496 -22.40 20.69 0.42
N SER A 497 -22.38 21.92 -0.07
CA SER A 497 -22.33 22.18 -1.52
C SER A 497 -20.93 22.52 -2.07
N LEU A 498 -19.89 22.59 -1.26
CA LEU A 498 -18.52 22.88 -1.74
C LEU A 498 -17.70 21.65 -2.14
N VAL A 499 -18.33 20.47 -2.24
CA VAL A 499 -17.68 19.22 -2.68
C VAL A 499 -17.64 19.08 -4.22
N ILE A 500 -18.32 19.94 -4.99
CA ILE A 500 -18.58 19.68 -6.42
C ILE A 500 -17.52 20.26 -7.38
N GLU A 501 -16.80 21.32 -7.02
CA GLU A 501 -15.89 21.98 -8.00
C GLU A 501 -14.55 21.24 -8.23
N LEU A 502 -14.11 20.37 -7.31
CA LEU A 502 -12.90 19.55 -7.53
C LEU A 502 -13.16 18.23 -8.27
N SER A 503 -14.42 17.80 -8.37
CA SER A 503 -14.82 16.64 -9.20
C SER A 503 -14.88 16.98 -10.71
N GLY A 504 -14.85 18.27 -11.08
CA GLY A 504 -14.96 18.74 -12.46
C GLY A 504 -13.70 18.53 -13.31
N MET A 505 -12.53 18.26 -12.71
CA MET A 505 -11.27 18.11 -13.45
C MET A 505 -11.03 16.71 -14.04
N HIS A 506 -11.95 15.75 -13.86
CA HIS A 506 -11.87 14.41 -14.44
C HIS A 506 -12.18 14.34 -15.95
N LYS A 507 -12.38 15.49 -16.62
CA LYS A 507 -12.62 15.57 -18.06
C LYS A 507 -11.97 16.80 -18.66
N ARG A 508 -10.66 16.74 -18.93
CA ARG A 508 -10.01 17.43 -20.06
C ARG A 508 -8.59 16.86 -20.21
N THR A 509 -8.50 15.92 -21.15
CA THR A 509 -7.33 15.43 -21.93
C THR A 509 -5.99 15.32 -21.23
#